data_AF-A0AAV4ZN80-F1
#
_entry.id   AF-A0AAV4ZN80-F1
#
_cell.length_a   1.000
_cell.length_b   1.000
_cell.length_c   1.000
_cell.angle_alpha   90.00
_cell.angle_beta   90.00
_cell.angle_gamma   90.00
#
_symmetry.space_group_name_H-M   'P 1'
#
loop_
_entity.id
_entity.type
_entity.pdbx_description
1 polymer ?
#
loop_
_entity_poly.entity_id
_entity_poly.type
_entity_poly.pdbx_seq_one_letter_code
_entity_poly.pdbx_strand_id
1 'polypeptide(L)' 'MPALAWLLLILGLVLASAPAWRALVFGTDLPLDALLRLRC' A
#
# COMPACT_ATOMS: atom_id res chain seq x y z
N MET A 1 -18.69 20.64 -5.97
CA MET A 1 -17.22 20.66 -6.20
C MET A 1 -16.73 19.23 -6.47
N PRO A 2 -17.03 18.66 -7.65
CA PRO A 2 -16.83 17.24 -7.92
C PRO A 2 -15.34 16.83 -7.98
N ALA A 3 -14.47 17.74 -8.41
CA ALA A 3 -13.02 17.49 -8.49
C ALA A 3 -12.39 17.14 -7.14
N LEU A 4 -12.87 17.74 -6.03
CA LEU A 4 -12.35 17.48 -4.69
C LEU A 4 -12.73 16.09 -4.18
N ALA A 5 -13.92 15.61 -4.51
CA ALA A 5 -14.34 14.24 -4.18
C ALA A 5 -13.48 13.20 -4.92
N TRP A 6 -13.16 13.45 -6.19
CA TRP A 6 -12.27 12.57 -6.96
C TRP A 6 -10.84 12.57 -6.42
N LEU A 7 -10.31 13.72 -5.98
CA LEU A 7 -8.99 13.80 -5.36
C LEU A 7 -8.93 13.00 -4.05
N LEU A 8 -9.97 13.07 -3.21
CA LEU A 8 -10.03 12.29 -1.98
C LEU A 8 -10.12 10.78 -2.25
N LEU A 9 -10.87 10.36 -3.27
CA LEU A 9 -10.95 8.95 -3.68
C LEU A 9 -9.61 8.44 -4.18
N ILE A 10 -8.92 9.21 -5.03
CA ILE A 10 -7.58 8.83 -5.53
C ILE A 10 -6.59 8.78 -4.37
N LEU A 11 -6.61 9.77 -3.48
CA LEU A 11 -5.73 9.81 -2.32
C LEU A 11 -5.98 8.60 -1.40
N GLY A 12 -7.23 8.26 -1.13
CA GLY A 12 -7.60 7.08 -0.34
C GLY A 12 -7.18 5.78 -1.01
N LEU A 13 -7.37 5.67 -2.33
CA LEU A 13 -6.96 4.49 -3.10
C LEU A 13 -5.44 4.33 -3.12
N VAL A 14 -4.69 5.41 -3.30
CA VAL A 14 -3.23 5.42 -3.26
C VAL A 14 -2.75 5.08 -1.86
N LEU A 15 -3.34 5.65 -0.80
CA LEU A 15 -2.95 5.34 0.58
C LEU A 15 -3.26 3.87 0.94
N ALA A 16 -4.37 3.33 0.45
CA ALA A 16 -4.76 1.93 0.62
C ALA A 16 -3.95 0.95 -0.24
N SER A 17 -3.28 1.41 -1.30
CA SER A 17 -2.44 0.57 -2.17
C SER A 17 -0.94 0.78 -1.96
N ALA A 18 -0.54 1.90 -1.35
CA ALA A 18 0.84 2.23 -1.06
C ALA A 18 1.42 1.20 -0.08
N PRO A 19 2.63 0.68 -0.30
CA PRO A 19 3.24 -0.31 0.59
C PRO A 19 3.57 0.23 2.00
N ALA A 20 3.33 1.52 2.26
CA ALA A 20 3.59 2.16 3.54
C ALA A 20 2.80 1.53 4.71
N TRP A 21 1.53 1.14 4.51
CA TRP A 21 0.77 0.41 5.55
C TRP A 21 1.23 -1.04 5.67
N ARG A 22 1.83 -1.61 4.63
CA ARG A 22 2.39 -2.96 4.64
C ARG A 22 3.55 -3.07 5.64
N ALA A 23 4.43 -2.07 5.67
CA ALA A 23 5.50 -1.99 6.68
C ALA A 23 4.95 -1.78 8.11
N LEU A 24 3.88 -0.98 8.26
CA LEU A 24 3.22 -0.75 9.55
C LEU A 24 2.44 -1.98 10.08
N VAL A 25 1.79 -2.74 9.21
CA VAL A 25 0.98 -3.93 9.57
C VAL A 25 1.85 -5.16 9.78
N PHE A 26 2.90 -5.35 8.98
CA PHE A 26 3.78 -6.53 9.07
C PHE A 26 5.09 -6.24 9.83
N GLY A 27 5.26 -5.02 10.35
CA GLY A 27 6.42 -4.60 11.16
C GLY A 27 7.76 -4.64 10.44
N THR A 28 7.79 -5.06 9.17
CA THR A 28 8.99 -5.29 8.38
C THR A 28 8.69 -4.93 6.93
N ASP A 29 9.57 -4.13 6.34
CA ASP A 29 9.61 -3.94 4.89
C ASP A 29 10.11 -5.28 4.30
N LEU A 30 9.19 -6.21 4.08
CA LEU A 30 9.50 -7.52 3.53
C LEU A 30 9.84 -7.31 2.05
N PRO A 31 11.13 -7.41 1.65
CA PRO A 31 11.50 -7.25 0.26
C PRO A 31 10.79 -8.32 -0.57
N LEU A 32 10.47 -7.99 -1.82
CA LEU A 32 9.81 -8.91 -2.76
C LEU A 32 10.51 -10.28 -2.80
N ASP A 33 11.85 -10.28 -2.72
CA ASP A 33 12.68 -11.49 -2.63
C ASP A 33 12.36 -12.38 -1.43
N ALA A 34 12.02 -11.81 -0.26
CA ALA A 34 11.65 -12.58 0.92
C ALA A 34 10.25 -13.19 0.79
N LEU A 35 9.31 -12.49 0.13
CA LEU A 35 7.99 -13.03 -0.21
C LEU A 35 8.09 -14.17 -1.24
N LEU A 36 9.01 -14.05 -2.21
CA LEU A 36 9.28 -15.10 -3.20
C LEU A 36 9.90 -16.34 -2.55
N ARG A 37 10.81 -16.16 -1.59
CA ARG A 37 11.41 -17.27 -0.82
C ARG A 37 10.41 -18.00 0.08
N LEU A 38 9.36 -17.34 0.56
CA LEU A 38 8.32 -17.95 1.39
C LEU A 38 7.38 -18.87 0.61
N ARG A 39 7.36 -18.74 -0.73
CA ARG A 39 6.49 -19.53 -1.62
C ARG A 39 7.17 -20.79 -2.16
N CYS A 40 8.50 -20.84 -2.11
CA CYS A 40 9.30 -22.04 -2.42
C CYS A 40 9.54 -22.84 -1.15
#